data_AF-U2UWM3-F1
#
_entry.id   AF-U2UWM3-F1
#
_cell.length_a   1.000
_cell.length_b   1.000
_cell.length_c   1.000
_cell.angle_alpha   90.00
_cell.angle_beta   90.00
_cell.angle_gamma   90.00
#
_symmetry.space_group_name_H-M   'P 1'
#
loop_
_entity.id
_entity.type
_entity.pdbx_description
1 polymer ?
#
loop_
_entity_poly.entity_id
_entity_poly.type
_entity_poly.pdbx_seq_one_letter_code
_entity_poly.pdbx_strand_id
1 'polypeptide(L)'
;MQVVDGDVRQVMLSLARLGNLSLVMDADVAGTVTVNMTAEPESILRLVAASKGFALVQTEGGLLVTTEEKARRFRRAYVYPVHYADPNELARAAKLSLLGEGNQGEATNSKAKSGAKEDAGSVARPAAEDEDRVRVDTATNSILLFGTPSEAHEVERIVRALDVPGKQVSLEAKVVALSRDAQKKLGVDWSWYGKDRAPGTIRFGHAPEARPFSLYYEAELQALVTDGKASVLARPNITTMQGHEAVISIGGEVPVPMRTVADSVTTTTYAYKKAGIILRYLPRVDADGTITARVHTEVSSPYYVEDMKAYRFQERSADTTVRLADGETMVIGGLIGKEETRAASKIPLLGDIPILGAFFRSVRTQRTASEVMIFLTAHVVDMD
;
A
#
# COMPACT_ATOMS: atom_id res chain seq x y z
N MET A 1 -16.40 -51.00 14.37
CA MET A 1 -17.51 -51.85 13.87
C MET A 1 -17.14 -52.31 12.46
N GLN A 2 -17.33 -53.60 12.16
CA GLN A 2 -17.10 -54.15 10.82
C GLN A 2 -18.40 -54.76 10.30
N VAL A 3 -18.98 -54.16 9.26
CA VAL A 3 -20.17 -54.64 8.57
C VAL A 3 -19.87 -54.72 7.09
N VAL A 4 -20.19 -55.85 6.47
CA VAL A 4 -20.02 -56.08 5.03
C VAL A 4 -21.40 -56.31 4.43
N ASP A 5 -21.74 -55.53 3.40
CA ASP A 5 -23.00 -55.59 2.65
C ASP A 5 -24.27 -55.54 3.52
N GLY A 6 -24.25 -54.72 4.57
CA GLY A 6 -25.39 -54.56 5.47
C GLY A 6 -26.43 -53.58 4.91
N ASP A 7 -27.71 -53.85 5.15
CA ASP A 7 -28.79 -52.88 4.91
C ASP A 7 -28.53 -51.60 5.72
N VAL A 8 -28.48 -50.45 5.03
CA VAL A 8 -28.24 -49.13 5.63
C VAL A 8 -29.14 -48.90 6.84
N ARG A 9 -30.44 -49.29 6.79
CA ARG A 9 -31.34 -49.10 7.94
C ARG A 9 -30.89 -49.87 9.17
N GLN A 10 -30.50 -51.13 8.98
CA GLN A 10 -30.07 -52.01 10.07
C GLN A 10 -28.73 -51.55 10.64
N VAL A 11 -27.81 -51.09 9.78
CA VAL A 11 -26.52 -50.52 10.19
C VAL A 11 -26.73 -49.25 11.00
N MET A 12 -27.55 -48.32 10.52
CA MET A 12 -27.84 -47.06 11.21
C MET A 12 -28.57 -47.29 12.55
N LEU A 13 -29.54 -48.21 12.62
CA LEU A 13 -30.20 -48.58 13.87
C LEU A 13 -29.23 -49.21 14.88
N SER A 14 -28.32 -50.06 14.41
CA SER A 14 -27.31 -50.70 15.26
C SER A 14 -26.34 -49.66 15.81
N LEU A 15 -25.91 -48.70 14.99
CA LEU A 15 -25.06 -47.59 15.39
C LEU A 15 -25.77 -46.67 16.40
N ALA A 16 -27.03 -46.33 16.15
CA ALA A 16 -27.83 -45.52 17.07
C ALA A 16 -28.01 -46.20 18.43
N ARG A 17 -28.29 -47.52 18.45
CA ARG A 17 -28.36 -48.28 19.70
C ARG A 17 -27.03 -48.31 20.44
N LEU A 18 -25.93 -48.49 19.72
CA LEU A 18 -24.58 -48.51 20.30
C LEU A 18 -24.19 -47.15 20.89
N GLY A 19 -24.64 -46.05 20.27
CA GLY A 19 -24.46 -44.69 20.77
C GLY A 19 -25.53 -44.19 21.74
N ASN A 20 -26.54 -45.01 22.09
CA ASN A 20 -27.73 -44.59 22.85
C ASN A 20 -28.43 -43.34 22.26
N LEU A 21 -28.53 -43.27 20.93
CA LEU A 21 -29.10 -42.16 20.18
C LEU A 21 -30.54 -42.49 19.76
N SER A 22 -31.47 -41.56 19.97
CA SER A 22 -32.81 -41.61 19.38
C SER A 22 -32.72 -41.34 17.88
N LEU A 23 -33.00 -42.34 17.05
CA LEU A 23 -32.91 -42.25 15.59
C LEU A 23 -34.27 -42.53 14.93
N VAL A 24 -34.70 -41.61 14.07
CA VAL A 24 -35.85 -41.74 13.18
C VAL A 24 -35.33 -41.76 11.75
N MET A 25 -35.84 -42.66 10.92
CA MET A 25 -35.45 -42.77 9.51
C MET A 25 -36.69 -42.68 8.63
N ASP A 26 -36.57 -41.96 7.52
CA ASP A 26 -37.61 -41.91 6.50
C ASP A 26 -37.72 -43.25 5.75
N ALA A 27 -38.88 -43.49 5.14
CA ALA A 27 -39.14 -44.67 4.31
C ALA A 27 -38.16 -44.78 3.14
N ASP A 28 -37.72 -43.62 2.61
CA ASP A 28 -36.83 -43.50 1.45
C ASP A 28 -35.37 -43.85 1.76
N VAL A 29 -35.00 -44.06 3.02
CA VAL A 29 -33.65 -44.48 3.40
C VAL A 29 -33.47 -45.96 3.05
N ALA A 30 -32.85 -46.26 1.91
CA ALA A 30 -32.61 -47.63 1.43
C ALA A 30 -31.23 -47.79 0.80
N GLY A 31 -30.69 -49.01 0.84
CA GLY A 31 -29.42 -49.38 0.18
C GLY A 31 -28.56 -50.31 1.04
N THR A 32 -27.42 -50.75 0.50
CA THR A 32 -26.41 -51.51 1.26
C THR A 32 -25.17 -50.67 1.50
N VAL A 33 -24.53 -50.87 2.65
CA VAL A 33 -23.29 -50.20 3.02
C VAL A 33 -22.32 -51.18 3.66
N THR A 34 -21.05 -51.02 3.31
CA THR A 34 -19.93 -51.73 3.94
C THR A 34 -19.14 -50.72 4.76
N VAL A 35 -19.01 -50.98 6.05
CA VAL A 35 -18.41 -50.06 7.02
C VAL A 35 -17.34 -50.81 7.80
N ASN A 36 -16.10 -50.36 7.71
CA ASN A 36 -15.01 -50.86 8.55
C ASN A 36 -14.28 -49.67 9.17
N MET A 37 -14.72 -49.26 10.36
CA MET A 37 -14.17 -48.08 11.03
C MET A 37 -14.31 -48.17 12.55
N THR A 38 -13.36 -47.52 13.22
CA THR A 38 -13.31 -47.36 14.67
C THR A 38 -13.37 -45.86 14.95
N ALA A 39 -14.57 -45.35 15.21
CA ALA A 39 -14.86 -43.95 15.50
C ALA A 39 -16.10 -43.87 16.39
N GLU A 40 -16.45 -42.68 16.86
CA GLU A 40 -17.68 -42.47 17.63
C GLU A 40 -18.91 -42.81 16.78
N PRO A 41 -19.96 -43.43 17.37
CA PRO A 41 -21.14 -43.89 16.64
C PRO A 41 -21.82 -42.79 15.82
N GLU A 42 -21.84 -41.55 16.33
CA GLU A 42 -22.41 -40.40 15.62
C GLU A 42 -21.59 -40.01 14.38
N SER A 43 -20.26 -40.06 14.46
CA SER A 43 -19.39 -39.79 13.30
C SER A 43 -19.58 -40.83 12.20
N ILE A 44 -19.76 -42.10 12.58
CA ILE A 44 -20.05 -43.19 11.63
C ILE A 44 -21.42 -42.97 10.98
N LEU A 45 -22.45 -42.60 11.75
CA LEU A 45 -23.78 -42.27 11.22
C LEU A 45 -23.70 -41.13 10.19
N ARG A 46 -22.95 -40.06 10.48
CA ARG A 46 -22.75 -38.93 9.54
C ARG A 46 -22.08 -39.37 8.25
N LEU A 47 -21.03 -40.18 8.33
CA LEU A 47 -20.30 -40.66 7.15
C LEU A 47 -21.15 -41.59 6.28
N VAL A 48 -21.93 -42.49 6.90
CA VAL A 48 -22.84 -43.39 6.17
C VAL A 48 -23.97 -42.62 5.50
N ALA A 49 -24.55 -41.62 6.19
CA ALA A 49 -25.56 -40.74 5.60
C ALA A 49 -25.00 -39.95 4.41
N ALA A 50 -23.84 -39.31 4.58
CA ALA A 50 -23.17 -38.53 3.54
C ALA A 50 -22.82 -39.39 2.31
N SER A 51 -22.28 -40.60 2.52
CA SER A 51 -21.91 -41.51 1.42
C SER A 51 -23.08 -41.95 0.55
N LYS A 52 -24.32 -41.86 1.05
CA LYS A 52 -25.54 -42.29 0.34
C LYS A 52 -26.44 -41.11 -0.05
N GLY A 53 -26.02 -39.87 0.18
CA GLY A 53 -26.82 -38.68 -0.13
C GLY A 53 -28.02 -38.48 0.81
N PHE A 54 -27.96 -39.02 2.02
CA PHE A 54 -28.97 -38.77 3.04
C PHE A 54 -28.55 -37.60 3.92
N ALA A 55 -29.51 -36.73 4.23
CA ALA A 55 -29.34 -35.63 5.15
C ALA A 55 -29.68 -36.06 6.57
N LEU A 56 -28.80 -35.69 7.51
CA LEU A 56 -28.98 -35.89 8.94
C LEU A 56 -29.54 -34.59 9.54
N VAL A 57 -30.74 -34.65 10.12
CA VAL A 57 -31.40 -33.50 10.75
C VAL A 57 -31.55 -33.75 12.23
N GLN A 58 -30.98 -32.89 13.07
CA GLN A 58 -31.13 -32.98 14.52
C GLN A 58 -32.41 -32.26 14.96
N THR A 59 -33.31 -32.97 15.64
CA THR A 59 -34.58 -32.47 16.18
C THR A 59 -34.61 -32.62 17.70
N GLU A 60 -35.53 -31.93 18.39
CA GLU A 60 -35.63 -31.97 19.87
C GLU A 60 -35.84 -33.39 20.43
N GLY A 61 -36.35 -34.32 19.62
CA GLY A 61 -36.61 -35.71 20.02
C GLY A 61 -35.58 -36.74 19.53
N GLY A 62 -34.55 -36.33 18.77
CA GLY A 62 -33.54 -37.24 18.21
C GLY A 62 -33.04 -36.86 16.82
N LEU A 63 -32.29 -37.76 16.20
CA LEU A 63 -31.74 -37.65 14.85
C LEU A 63 -32.74 -38.18 13.82
N LEU A 64 -33.05 -37.38 12.80
CA LEU A 64 -33.84 -37.77 11.64
C LEU A 64 -32.92 -37.97 10.43
N VAL A 65 -32.96 -39.15 9.81
CA VAL A 65 -32.28 -39.44 8.53
C VAL A 65 -33.31 -39.42 7.42
N THR A 66 -33.17 -38.50 6.47
CA THR A 66 -34.10 -38.32 5.35
C THR A 66 -33.34 -37.93 4.08
N THR A 67 -34.03 -37.80 2.95
CA THR A 67 -33.44 -37.30 1.70
C THR A 67 -33.17 -35.80 1.80
N GLU A 68 -32.20 -35.29 1.03
CA GLU A 68 -31.90 -33.85 1.00
C GLU A 68 -33.14 -33.00 0.69
N GLU A 69 -34.04 -33.48 -0.18
CA GLU A 69 -35.27 -32.78 -0.53
C GLU A 69 -36.20 -32.54 0.65
N LYS A 70 -36.37 -33.56 1.49
CA LYS A 70 -37.23 -33.49 2.68
C LYS A 70 -36.52 -32.75 3.82
N ALA A 71 -35.19 -32.83 3.89
CA ALA A 71 -34.39 -32.04 4.82
C ALA A 71 -34.54 -30.53 4.59
N ARG A 72 -34.81 -30.09 3.34
CA ARG A 72 -35.12 -28.67 3.06
C ARG A 72 -36.30 -28.13 3.87
N ARG A 73 -37.27 -28.98 4.25
CA ARG A 73 -38.42 -28.57 5.09
C ARG A 73 -38.03 -28.22 6.52
N PHE A 74 -36.86 -28.67 6.97
CA PHE A 74 -36.34 -28.39 8.32
C PHE A 74 -35.33 -27.24 8.33
N ARG A 75 -35.23 -26.47 7.24
CA ARG A 75 -34.42 -25.25 7.22
C ARG A 75 -35.06 -24.21 8.14
N ARG A 76 -34.23 -23.57 8.96
CA ARG A 76 -34.63 -22.46 9.83
C ARG A 76 -33.60 -21.33 9.74
N ALA A 77 -34.00 -20.16 10.19
CA ALA A 77 -33.13 -19.00 10.27
C ALA A 77 -32.21 -19.10 11.49
N TYR A 78 -30.92 -18.90 11.29
CA TYR A 78 -29.90 -18.74 12.32
C TYR A 78 -29.28 -17.35 12.20
N VAL A 79 -29.00 -16.73 13.34
CA VAL A 79 -28.42 -15.39 13.43
C VAL A 79 -27.06 -15.51 14.11
N TYR A 80 -26.01 -15.03 13.45
CA TYR A 80 -24.65 -14.99 13.99
C TYR A 80 -24.20 -13.54 14.13
N PRO A 81 -24.06 -13.02 15.36
CA PRO A 81 -23.49 -11.69 15.57
C PRO A 81 -22.00 -11.70 15.24
N VAL A 82 -21.54 -10.67 14.54
CA VAL A 82 -20.13 -10.46 14.15
C VAL A 82 -19.56 -9.31 14.96
N HIS A 83 -18.37 -9.47 15.54
CA HIS A 83 -17.79 -8.49 16.45
C HIS A 83 -16.62 -7.71 15.84
N TYR A 84 -15.77 -8.38 15.05
CA TYR A 84 -14.50 -7.83 14.58
C TYR A 84 -14.37 -7.80 13.06
N ALA A 85 -14.76 -8.88 12.38
CA ALA A 85 -14.60 -9.00 10.94
C ALA A 85 -15.72 -8.27 10.16
N ASP A 86 -15.49 -8.04 8.85
CA ASP A 86 -16.54 -7.52 7.97
C ASP A 86 -17.60 -8.60 7.71
N PRO A 87 -18.89 -8.33 7.97
CA PRO A 87 -19.95 -9.34 7.77
C PRO A 87 -20.10 -9.79 6.32
N ASN A 88 -19.74 -8.95 5.33
CA ASN A 88 -19.84 -9.33 3.93
C ASN A 88 -18.73 -10.32 3.56
N GLU A 89 -17.52 -10.14 4.08
CA GLU A 89 -16.42 -11.11 3.96
C GLU A 89 -16.79 -12.46 4.57
N LEU A 90 -17.34 -12.45 5.79
CA LEU A 90 -17.78 -13.67 6.45
C LEU A 90 -18.96 -14.34 5.73
N ALA A 91 -19.92 -13.57 5.22
CA ALA A 91 -21.03 -14.11 4.44
C ALA A 91 -20.54 -14.76 3.14
N ARG A 92 -19.52 -14.20 2.48
CA ARG A 92 -18.87 -14.86 1.33
C ARG A 92 -18.26 -16.19 1.73
N ALA A 93 -17.51 -16.25 2.83
CA ALA A 93 -16.92 -17.49 3.33
C ALA A 93 -17.99 -18.54 3.73
N ALA A 94 -19.10 -18.10 4.33
CA ALA A 94 -20.22 -18.97 4.67
C ALA A 94 -20.89 -19.55 3.42
N LYS A 95 -21.11 -18.73 2.38
CA LYS A 95 -21.67 -19.20 1.09
C LYS A 95 -20.80 -20.27 0.44
N LEU A 96 -19.48 -20.12 0.50
CA LEU A 96 -18.51 -21.11 -0.02
C LEU A 96 -18.65 -22.49 0.66
N SER A 97 -18.94 -22.53 1.95
CA SER A 97 -19.15 -23.78 2.70
C SER A 97 -20.48 -24.46 2.37
N LEU A 98 -21.53 -23.68 2.14
CA LEU A 98 -22.89 -24.20 1.90
C LEU A 98 -23.11 -24.78 0.52
N LEU A 99 -22.29 -24.40 -0.47
CA LEU A 99 -22.52 -24.78 -1.87
C LEU A 99 -22.06 -26.21 -2.21
N GLY A 100 -21.40 -26.93 -1.30
CA GLY A 100 -20.78 -28.22 -1.61
C GLY A 100 -19.63 -28.04 -2.62
N GLU A 101 -18.63 -28.91 -2.56
CA GLU A 101 -17.43 -28.78 -3.40
C GLU A 101 -17.76 -28.56 -4.89
N GLY A 102 -17.27 -27.43 -5.43
CA GLY A 102 -16.86 -27.36 -6.84
C GLY A 102 -17.86 -26.85 -7.86
N ASN A 103 -18.57 -25.74 -7.60
CA ASN A 103 -19.08 -24.96 -8.74
C ASN A 103 -18.83 -23.46 -8.59
N GLN A 104 -17.93 -23.00 -9.47
CA GLN A 104 -17.62 -21.62 -9.86
C GLN A 104 -16.87 -20.78 -8.82
N GLY A 105 -15.54 -20.81 -8.98
CA GLY A 105 -14.73 -19.67 -8.61
C GLY A 105 -15.28 -18.43 -9.29
N GLU A 106 -15.88 -17.55 -8.50
CA GLU A 106 -16.13 -16.18 -8.87
C GLU A 106 -14.79 -15.45 -8.87
N ALA A 107 -13.99 -15.72 -9.90
CA ALA A 107 -12.84 -14.91 -10.24
C ALA A 107 -13.37 -13.52 -10.59
N THR A 108 -13.12 -12.59 -9.68
CA THR A 108 -13.29 -11.16 -9.85
C THR A 108 -12.82 -10.73 -11.24
N ASN A 109 -13.72 -10.35 -12.12
CA ASN A 109 -13.37 -9.44 -13.20
C ASN A 109 -14.33 -8.26 -13.18
N SER A 110 -13.75 -7.14 -12.75
CA SER A 110 -14.37 -5.83 -12.75
C SER A 110 -14.43 -5.28 -14.18
N LYS A 111 -15.51 -4.53 -14.47
CA LYS A 111 -15.88 -3.86 -15.74
C LYS A 111 -16.41 -4.84 -16.81
N ALA A 112 -17.57 -4.63 -17.43
CA ALA A 112 -18.14 -3.37 -17.89
C ALA A 112 -19.67 -3.44 -18.00
N LYS A 113 -20.31 -2.32 -17.66
CA LYS A 113 -21.68 -1.95 -18.05
C LYS A 113 -21.69 -1.68 -19.56
N SER A 114 -22.50 -2.40 -20.32
CA SER A 114 -23.24 -1.84 -21.47
C SER A 114 -24.32 -2.83 -21.90
N GLY A 115 -25.56 -2.35 -22.00
CA GLY A 115 -26.72 -3.18 -22.25
C GLY A 115 -26.81 -3.71 -23.67
N ALA A 116 -27.51 -4.83 -23.80
CA ALA A 116 -28.33 -5.19 -24.94
C ALA A 116 -29.35 -6.22 -24.47
N LYS A 117 -30.64 -5.92 -24.68
CA LYS A 117 -31.73 -6.89 -24.64
C LYS A 117 -31.61 -7.73 -25.91
N GLU A 118 -31.45 -9.04 -25.77
CA GLU A 118 -31.94 -10.01 -26.75
C GLU A 118 -32.52 -11.24 -26.05
N ASP A 119 -33.52 -11.79 -26.71
CA ASP A 119 -34.56 -12.68 -26.22
C ASP A 119 -34.23 -14.15 -26.56
N ALA A 120 -34.96 -15.05 -25.90
CA ALA A 120 -35.12 -16.48 -26.18
C ALA A 120 -34.04 -17.48 -25.74
N GLY A 121 -34.49 -18.51 -25.02
CA GLY A 121 -33.86 -19.83 -24.98
C GLY A 121 -33.72 -20.44 -23.59
N SER A 122 -34.69 -21.28 -23.23
CA SER A 122 -34.76 -22.09 -22.01
C SER A 122 -33.46 -22.84 -21.66
N VAL A 123 -32.87 -22.48 -20.52
CA VAL A 123 -32.20 -23.45 -19.62
C VAL A 123 -32.74 -23.15 -18.23
N ALA A 124 -33.47 -24.11 -17.66
CA ALA A 124 -33.99 -24.01 -16.31
C ALA A 124 -32.84 -23.67 -15.35
N ARG A 125 -32.93 -22.51 -14.70
CA ARG A 125 -32.03 -22.03 -13.66
C ARG A 125 -32.45 -22.72 -12.34
N PRO A 126 -31.71 -23.69 -11.78
CA PRO A 126 -31.92 -24.10 -10.39
C PRO A 126 -30.87 -23.36 -9.57
N ALA A 127 -31.09 -22.07 -9.25
CA ALA A 127 -30.05 -21.32 -8.51
C ALA A 127 -30.56 -20.10 -7.72
N ALA A 128 -31.80 -19.63 -7.92
CA ALA A 128 -32.28 -18.43 -7.23
C ALA A 128 -32.57 -18.66 -5.73
N GLU A 129 -32.89 -19.89 -5.33
CA GLU A 129 -33.22 -20.21 -3.93
C GLU A 129 -31.97 -20.50 -3.06
N ASP A 130 -30.84 -20.86 -3.66
CA ASP A 130 -29.61 -21.13 -2.91
C ASP A 130 -28.74 -19.86 -2.73
N GLU A 131 -28.88 -18.84 -3.58
CA GLU A 131 -28.12 -17.58 -3.48
C GLU A 131 -28.54 -16.68 -2.30
N ASP A 132 -29.81 -16.74 -1.87
CA ASP A 132 -30.38 -15.90 -0.80
C ASP A 132 -30.38 -16.58 0.59
N ARG A 133 -29.68 -17.71 0.73
CA ARG A 133 -29.58 -18.47 1.99
C ARG A 133 -28.69 -17.80 3.03
N VAL A 134 -27.81 -16.90 2.61
CA VAL A 134 -26.95 -16.13 3.52
C VAL A 134 -27.14 -14.66 3.22
N ARG A 135 -27.66 -13.93 4.21
CA ARG A 135 -27.87 -12.49 4.16
C ARG A 135 -27.08 -11.82 5.26
N VAL A 136 -26.70 -10.58 5.02
CA VAL A 136 -26.04 -9.72 5.99
C VAL A 136 -27.04 -8.68 6.46
N ASP A 137 -27.20 -8.56 7.77
CA ASP A 137 -27.84 -7.41 8.38
C ASP A 137 -26.76 -6.43 8.84
N THR A 138 -26.60 -5.34 8.09
CA THR A 138 -25.62 -4.29 8.36
C THR A 138 -25.99 -3.41 9.55
N ALA A 139 -27.27 -3.37 9.95
CA ALA A 139 -27.70 -2.56 11.09
C ALA A 139 -27.32 -3.20 12.43
N THR A 140 -27.33 -4.54 12.50
CA THR A 140 -26.98 -5.31 13.71
C THR A 140 -25.63 -6.01 13.62
N ASN A 141 -24.90 -5.82 12.50
CA ASN A 141 -23.63 -6.51 12.21
C ASN A 141 -23.78 -8.04 12.36
N SER A 142 -24.81 -8.62 11.76
CA SER A 142 -25.11 -10.04 11.91
C SER A 142 -25.29 -10.75 10.56
N ILE A 143 -24.99 -12.05 10.56
CA ILE A 143 -25.17 -12.93 9.41
C ILE A 143 -26.40 -13.78 9.66
N LEU A 144 -27.34 -13.73 8.72
CA LEU A 144 -28.56 -14.51 8.70
C LEU A 144 -28.36 -15.70 7.77
N LEU A 145 -28.41 -16.90 8.31
CA LEU A 145 -28.33 -18.15 7.57
C LEU A 145 -29.71 -18.83 7.55
N PHE A 146 -30.21 -19.15 6.38
CA PHE A 146 -31.36 -20.03 6.19
C PHE A 146 -30.89 -21.42 5.74
N GLY A 147 -30.82 -22.35 6.71
CA GLY A 147 -30.19 -23.65 6.49
C GLY A 147 -30.66 -24.72 7.47
N THR A 148 -30.17 -25.94 7.25
CA THR A 148 -30.36 -27.07 8.16
C THR A 148 -29.46 -26.94 9.40
N PRO A 149 -29.73 -27.66 10.50
CA PRO A 149 -28.87 -27.66 11.68
C PRO A 149 -27.41 -28.05 11.40
N SER A 150 -27.18 -29.00 10.51
CA SER A 150 -25.85 -29.48 10.15
C SER A 150 -25.02 -28.40 9.44
N GLU A 151 -25.65 -27.68 8.49
CA GLU A 151 -25.04 -26.54 7.79
C GLU A 151 -24.75 -25.36 8.72
N ALA A 152 -25.66 -25.09 9.67
CA ALA A 152 -25.49 -24.05 10.67
C ALA A 152 -24.26 -24.28 11.55
N HIS A 153 -24.00 -25.52 11.96
CA HIS A 153 -22.79 -25.86 12.71
C HIS A 153 -21.49 -25.70 11.91
N GLU A 154 -21.55 -25.85 10.59
CA GLU A 154 -20.38 -25.65 9.72
C GLU A 154 -20.08 -24.16 9.54
N VAL A 155 -21.10 -23.37 9.24
CA VAL A 155 -20.99 -21.91 9.12
C VAL A 155 -20.54 -21.29 10.44
N GLU A 156 -21.10 -21.74 11.58
CA GLU A 156 -20.69 -21.26 12.90
C GLU A 156 -19.19 -21.47 13.15
N ARG A 157 -18.64 -22.63 12.76
CA ARG A 157 -17.22 -22.95 12.93
C ARG A 157 -16.33 -22.01 12.13
N ILE A 158 -16.74 -21.69 10.90
CA ILE A 158 -16.00 -20.78 10.00
C ILE A 158 -16.09 -19.34 10.51
N VAL A 159 -17.30 -18.88 10.87
CA VAL A 159 -17.52 -17.53 11.40
C VAL A 159 -16.69 -17.31 12.67
N ARG A 160 -16.71 -18.25 13.62
CA ARG A 160 -15.91 -18.16 14.85
C ARG A 160 -14.39 -18.18 14.60
N ALA A 161 -13.95 -18.89 13.56
CA ALA A 161 -12.52 -18.96 13.22
C ALA A 161 -12.01 -17.68 12.52
N LEU A 162 -12.90 -16.94 11.84
CA LEU A 162 -12.56 -15.72 11.10
C LEU A 162 -12.85 -14.43 11.87
N ASP A 163 -13.83 -14.43 12.78
CA ASP A 163 -14.20 -13.29 13.63
C ASP A 163 -13.23 -13.13 14.81
N VAL A 164 -11.98 -12.80 14.48
CA VAL A 164 -10.89 -12.56 15.44
C VAL A 164 -10.54 -11.06 15.48
N PRO A 165 -10.12 -10.52 16.64
CA PRO A 165 -9.69 -9.13 16.73
C PRO A 165 -8.52 -8.87 15.79
N GLY A 166 -8.68 -7.89 14.90
CA GLY A 166 -7.63 -7.46 13.99
C GLY A 166 -6.53 -6.71 14.73
N LYS A 167 -5.27 -6.90 14.30
CA LYS A 167 -4.14 -6.14 14.83
C LYS A 167 -4.11 -4.73 14.25
N GLN A 168 -3.71 -3.76 15.07
CA GLN A 168 -3.40 -2.42 14.60
C GLN A 168 -1.92 -2.29 14.31
N VAL A 169 -1.60 -1.49 13.29
CA VAL A 169 -0.22 -1.22 12.90
C VAL A 169 -0.04 0.27 12.71
N SER A 170 0.89 0.85 13.47
CA SER A 170 1.37 2.22 13.28
C SER A 170 2.55 2.21 12.31
N LEU A 171 2.60 3.20 11.44
CA LEU A 171 3.69 3.43 10.52
C LEU A 171 4.19 4.86 10.66
N GLU A 172 5.49 5.01 10.87
CA GLU A 172 6.21 6.27 10.81
C GLU A 172 7.12 6.26 9.58
N ALA A 173 6.95 7.24 8.70
CA ALA A 173 7.92 7.50 7.64
C ALA A 173 8.72 8.75 7.99
N LYS A 174 10.04 8.69 7.85
CA LYS A 174 10.94 9.80 8.15
C LYS A 174 11.77 10.14 6.92
N VAL A 175 11.57 11.35 6.40
CA VAL A 175 12.33 11.86 5.26
C VAL A 175 13.35 12.86 5.75
N VAL A 176 14.61 12.58 5.49
CA VAL A 176 15.75 13.44 5.84
C VAL A 176 16.38 13.92 4.55
N ALA A 177 16.34 15.23 4.32
CA ALA A 177 17.05 15.88 3.22
C ALA A 177 18.13 16.81 3.78
N LEU A 178 19.37 16.61 3.37
CA LEU A 178 20.52 17.41 3.74
C LEU A 178 21.05 18.09 2.48
N SER A 179 21.26 19.41 2.56
CA SER A 179 21.97 20.17 1.52
C SER A 179 23.20 20.81 2.15
N ARG A 180 24.34 20.65 1.50
CA ARG A 180 25.59 21.30 1.88
C ARG A 180 26.18 22.01 0.68
N ASP A 181 26.42 23.30 0.86
CA ASP A 181 26.99 24.17 -0.15
C ASP A 181 28.26 24.82 0.39
N ALA A 182 29.40 24.45 -0.20
CA ALA A 182 30.69 25.01 0.16
C ALA A 182 31.25 25.79 -1.03
N GLN A 183 31.61 27.05 -0.79
CA GLN A 183 32.24 27.92 -1.78
C GLN A 183 33.57 28.44 -1.25
N LYS A 184 34.60 28.33 -2.08
CA LYS A 184 35.93 28.90 -1.83
C LYS A 184 36.33 29.76 -3.01
N LYS A 185 36.52 31.05 -2.80
CA LYS A 185 37.03 32.02 -3.79
C LYS A 185 38.35 32.59 -3.26
N LEU A 186 39.43 32.30 -3.97
CA LEU A 186 40.77 32.74 -3.61
C LEU A 186 41.54 33.23 -4.83
N GLY A 187 42.07 34.45 -4.74
CA GLY A 187 42.98 35.02 -5.72
C GLY A 187 42.80 36.51 -5.87
N VAL A 188 43.36 37.05 -6.94
CA VAL A 188 43.29 38.47 -7.26
C VAL A 188 42.61 38.60 -8.62
N ASP A 189 41.52 39.36 -8.66
CA ASP A 189 40.89 39.75 -9.92
C ASP A 189 41.57 41.04 -10.41
N TRP A 190 42.13 40.99 -11.61
CA TRP A 190 42.82 42.11 -12.25
C TRP A 190 41.96 42.66 -13.39
N SER A 191 41.71 43.97 -13.39
CA SER A 191 41.06 44.67 -14.49
C SER A 191 41.98 45.75 -15.05
N TRP A 192 42.06 45.81 -16.38
CA TRP A 192 42.91 46.74 -17.10
C TRP A 192 42.03 47.76 -17.82
N TYR A 193 42.26 49.05 -17.59
CA TYR A 193 41.41 50.13 -18.12
C TYR A 193 42.18 51.11 -19.01
N GLY A 194 41.43 51.93 -19.75
CA GLY A 194 41.95 53.19 -20.30
C GLY A 194 42.16 54.24 -19.22
N LYS A 195 42.75 55.38 -19.61
CA LYS A 195 43.30 56.46 -18.76
C LYS A 195 42.39 57.01 -17.65
N ASP A 196 41.08 56.79 -17.72
CA ASP A 196 40.11 57.67 -17.08
C ASP A 196 39.62 57.21 -15.69
N ARG A 197 39.90 55.96 -15.24
CA ARG A 197 39.33 55.44 -13.97
C ARG A 197 40.17 54.45 -13.14
N ALA A 198 41.46 54.20 -13.39
CA ALA A 198 42.16 53.15 -12.64
C ALA A 198 42.89 53.64 -11.37
N PRO A 199 42.81 52.89 -10.25
CA PRO A 199 43.51 53.18 -9.00
C PRO A 199 45.02 52.89 -9.04
N GLY A 200 45.52 52.07 -9.99
CA GLY A 200 46.94 51.78 -10.17
C GLY A 200 47.45 52.10 -11.58
N THR A 201 48.72 52.50 -11.72
CA THR A 201 49.36 52.71 -13.03
C THR A 201 50.79 52.16 -13.04
N ILE A 202 51.12 51.37 -14.07
CA ILE A 202 52.48 50.92 -14.39
C ILE A 202 52.98 51.75 -15.57
N ARG A 203 54.14 52.40 -15.43
CA ARG A 203 54.78 53.19 -16.49
C ARG A 203 56.03 52.50 -16.99
N PHE A 204 56.17 52.32 -18.30
CA PHE A 204 57.32 51.65 -18.91
C PHE A 204 57.65 52.26 -20.27
N GLY A 205 58.93 52.23 -20.64
CA GLY A 205 59.42 52.78 -21.91
C GLY A 205 59.09 54.25 -22.10
N HIS A 206 59.43 54.79 -23.28
CA HIS A 206 59.03 56.12 -23.70
C HIS A 206 58.72 56.07 -25.20
N ALA A 207 57.62 56.70 -25.60
CA ALA A 207 57.41 57.05 -27.00
C ALA A 207 58.49 58.07 -27.45
N PRO A 208 58.73 58.24 -28.76
CA PRO A 208 59.68 59.21 -29.30
C PRO A 208 59.47 60.66 -28.76
N GLU A 209 58.26 60.98 -28.33
CA GLU A 209 57.89 62.25 -27.70
C GLU A 209 58.13 62.29 -26.17
N ALA A 210 58.97 61.40 -25.63
CA ALA A 210 59.29 61.25 -24.21
C ALA A 210 58.09 60.95 -23.27
N ARG A 211 56.96 60.47 -23.81
CA ARG A 211 55.80 60.06 -22.99
C ARG A 211 55.91 58.59 -22.62
N PRO A 212 55.84 58.22 -21.34
CA PRO A 212 55.89 56.81 -20.95
C PRO A 212 54.62 56.07 -21.35
N PHE A 213 54.77 54.83 -21.81
CA PHE A 213 53.60 53.96 -21.95
C PHE A 213 53.04 53.70 -20.55
N SER A 214 51.73 53.88 -20.39
CA SER A 214 51.05 53.77 -19.10
C SER A 214 49.98 52.68 -19.20
N LEU A 215 50.09 51.66 -18.36
CA LEU A 215 49.12 50.61 -18.20
C LEU A 215 48.39 50.83 -16.88
N TYR A 216 47.07 50.94 -16.97
CA TYR A 216 46.20 51.27 -15.86
C TYR A 216 45.53 49.99 -15.36
N TYR A 217 45.58 49.75 -14.05
CA TYR A 217 45.05 48.52 -13.45
C TYR A 217 44.28 48.77 -12.16
N GLU A 218 43.38 47.85 -11.87
CA GLU A 218 42.75 47.67 -10.57
C GLU A 218 42.92 46.21 -10.16
N ALA A 219 43.14 45.99 -8.87
CA ALA A 219 43.35 44.68 -8.29
C ALA A 219 42.46 44.52 -7.07
N GLU A 220 41.59 43.52 -7.11
CA GLU A 220 40.71 43.17 -5.99
C GLU A 220 41.14 41.83 -5.41
N LEU A 221 41.55 41.83 -4.13
CA LEU A 221 41.86 40.60 -3.41
C LEU A 221 40.56 39.93 -2.97
N GLN A 222 40.36 38.71 -3.43
CA GLN A 222 39.23 37.89 -3.03
C GLN A 222 39.71 36.72 -2.17
N ALA A 223 39.26 36.70 -0.93
CA ALA A 223 39.53 35.64 0.03
C ALA A 223 38.24 35.33 0.80
N LEU A 224 37.34 34.60 0.14
CA LEU A 224 36.03 34.25 0.70
C LEU A 224 35.89 32.73 0.82
N VAL A 225 35.52 32.28 2.01
CA VAL A 225 35.09 30.90 2.27
C VAL A 225 33.67 30.96 2.84
N THR A 226 32.76 30.20 2.25
CA THR A 226 31.37 30.07 2.67
C THR A 226 31.04 28.59 2.82
N ASP A 227 30.45 28.19 3.96
CA ASP A 227 29.91 26.84 4.20
C ASP A 227 28.47 26.99 4.66
N GLY A 228 27.53 26.64 3.78
CA GLY A 228 26.09 26.60 4.03
C GLY A 228 25.65 25.16 4.27
N LYS A 229 24.80 24.96 5.29
CA LYS A 229 24.17 23.67 5.59
C LYS A 229 22.69 23.90 5.85
N ALA A 230 21.86 23.09 5.21
CA ALA A 230 20.42 23.07 5.43
C ALA A 230 19.95 21.63 5.63
N SER A 231 18.99 21.43 6.53
CA SER A 231 18.37 20.13 6.79
C SER A 231 16.85 20.27 6.81
N VAL A 232 16.16 19.38 6.11
CA VAL A 232 14.70 19.25 6.15
C VAL A 232 14.36 17.88 6.70
N LEU A 233 13.51 17.85 7.71
CA LEU A 233 13.03 16.65 8.37
C LEU A 233 11.51 16.62 8.34
N ALA A 234 10.95 15.61 7.69
CA ALA A 234 9.52 15.31 7.73
C ALA A 234 9.29 13.98 8.43
N ARG A 235 8.27 13.91 9.29
CA ARG A 235 7.88 12.69 10.04
C ARG A 235 6.36 12.49 10.06
N PRO A 236 5.73 12.14 8.93
CA PRO A 236 4.35 11.65 8.95
C PRO A 236 4.23 10.34 9.73
N ASN A 237 3.18 10.22 10.53
CA ASN A 237 2.77 8.98 11.17
C ASN A 237 1.29 8.69 10.90
N ILE A 238 0.94 7.41 10.78
CA ILE A 238 -0.45 6.98 10.62
C ILE A 238 -0.61 5.57 11.20
N THR A 239 -1.77 5.29 11.80
CA THR A 239 -2.11 3.96 12.32
C THR A 239 -3.33 3.45 11.57
N THR A 240 -3.35 2.16 11.26
CA THR A 240 -4.48 1.50 10.59
C THR A 240 -4.60 0.05 11.05
N MET A 241 -5.76 -0.55 10.79
CA MET A 241 -5.96 -1.99 10.98
C MET A 241 -5.18 -2.77 9.92
N GLN A 242 -4.73 -3.97 10.29
CA GLN A 242 -4.19 -4.93 9.33
C GLN A 242 -5.13 -5.13 8.14
N GLY A 243 -4.58 -5.15 6.92
CA GLY A 243 -5.33 -5.33 5.68
C GLY A 243 -6.07 -4.08 5.18
N HIS A 244 -6.02 -2.96 5.89
CA HIS A 244 -6.73 -1.73 5.53
C HIS A 244 -5.78 -0.62 5.09
N GLU A 245 -6.07 -0.02 3.93
CA GLU A 245 -5.26 1.08 3.41
C GLU A 245 -5.50 2.35 4.24
N ALA A 246 -4.40 2.98 4.66
CA ALA A 246 -4.37 4.25 5.35
C ALA A 246 -3.69 5.30 4.46
N VAL A 247 -4.25 6.51 4.45
CA VAL A 247 -3.69 7.63 3.70
C VAL A 247 -3.61 8.87 4.58
N ILE A 248 -2.42 9.45 4.68
CA ILE A 248 -2.21 10.78 5.27
C ILE A 248 -1.65 11.72 4.20
N SER A 249 -2.27 12.89 4.07
CA SER A 249 -1.88 13.94 3.13
C SER A 249 -1.72 15.25 3.90
N ILE A 250 -0.48 15.71 4.07
CA ILE A 250 -0.12 16.92 4.80
C ILE A 250 0.41 17.93 3.79
N GLY A 251 -0.31 19.02 3.55
CA GLY A 251 0.11 19.99 2.55
C GLY A 251 -0.97 20.99 2.18
N GLY A 252 -0.75 21.69 1.07
CA GLY A 252 -1.67 22.65 0.50
C GLY A 252 -1.76 22.52 -1.01
N GLU A 253 -2.75 23.18 -1.61
CA GLU A 253 -2.88 23.26 -3.06
C GLU A 253 -2.23 24.55 -3.57
N VAL A 254 -1.37 24.39 -4.57
CA VAL A 254 -0.65 25.50 -5.18
C VAL A 254 -1.28 25.80 -6.55
N PRO A 255 -1.72 27.04 -6.80
CA PRO A 255 -2.30 27.41 -8.09
C PRO A 255 -1.20 27.53 -9.15
N VAL A 256 -1.35 26.77 -10.23
CA VAL A 256 -0.48 26.80 -11.41
C VAL A 256 -1.21 27.54 -12.54
N PRO A 257 -0.68 28.68 -13.02
CA PRO A 257 -1.33 29.42 -14.10
C PRO A 257 -1.19 28.67 -15.43
N MET A 258 -2.30 28.47 -16.12
CA MET A 258 -2.38 27.90 -17.46
C MET A 258 -2.90 28.98 -18.42
N ARG A 259 -2.17 29.22 -19.51
CA ARG A 259 -2.58 30.17 -20.54
C ARG A 259 -3.17 29.41 -21.71
N THR A 260 -4.44 29.67 -22.00
CA THR A 260 -5.11 29.15 -23.20
C THR A 260 -5.37 30.34 -24.11
N VAL A 261 -4.97 30.21 -25.38
CA VAL A 261 -5.27 31.19 -26.42
C VAL A 261 -6.39 30.62 -27.28
N ALA A 262 -7.57 31.22 -27.20
CA ALA A 262 -8.71 30.92 -28.05
C ALA A 262 -9.22 32.24 -28.64
N ASP A 263 -9.52 32.27 -29.94
CA ASP A 263 -10.04 33.44 -30.67
C ASP A 263 -9.27 34.77 -30.41
N SER A 264 -7.94 34.70 -30.38
CA SER A 264 -7.04 35.85 -30.12
C SER A 264 -7.19 36.51 -28.73
N VAL A 265 -7.94 35.89 -27.80
CA VAL A 265 -8.02 36.27 -26.40
C VAL A 265 -7.16 35.33 -25.58
N THR A 266 -6.23 35.88 -24.79
CA THR A 266 -5.44 35.09 -23.85
C THR A 266 -6.20 35.01 -22.52
N THR A 267 -6.75 33.85 -22.21
CA THR A 267 -7.37 33.59 -20.90
C THR A 267 -6.36 32.88 -20.01
N THR A 268 -6.15 33.42 -18.80
CA THR A 268 -5.35 32.74 -17.76
C THR A 268 -6.29 32.02 -16.80
N THR A 269 -6.20 30.69 -16.76
CA THR A 269 -6.91 29.83 -15.81
C THR A 269 -5.91 29.32 -14.77
N TYR A 270 -6.38 28.92 -13.59
CA TYR A 270 -5.53 28.33 -12.55
C TYR A 270 -5.88 26.85 -12.37
N ALA A 271 -4.88 25.98 -12.45
CA ALA A 271 -4.98 24.57 -12.10
C ALA A 271 -4.33 24.36 -10.73
N TYR A 272 -5.07 23.78 -9.79
CA TYR A 272 -4.56 23.52 -8.44
C TYR A 272 -3.82 22.19 -8.41
N LYS A 273 -2.54 22.22 -7.99
CA LYS A 273 -1.72 21.02 -7.79
C LYS A 273 -1.41 20.87 -6.30
N LYS A 274 -1.66 19.69 -5.74
CA LYS A 274 -1.32 19.35 -4.35
C LYS A 274 0.20 19.38 -4.15
N ALA A 275 0.64 19.98 -3.06
CA ALA A 275 2.03 20.05 -2.64
C ALA A 275 2.14 19.71 -1.16
N GLY A 276 3.05 18.81 -0.79
CA GLY A 276 3.23 18.38 0.59
C GLY A 276 3.73 16.95 0.71
N ILE A 277 3.38 16.29 1.80
CA ILE A 277 3.74 14.91 2.12
C ILE A 277 2.50 14.05 1.95
N ILE A 278 2.60 13.01 1.12
CA ILE A 278 1.57 11.99 0.94
C ILE A 278 2.18 10.66 1.35
N LEU A 279 1.57 9.99 2.31
CA LEU A 279 1.94 8.64 2.72
C LEU A 279 0.70 7.75 2.58
N ARG A 280 0.83 6.72 1.75
CA ARG A 280 -0.16 5.65 1.59
C ARG A 280 0.44 4.34 2.05
N TYR A 281 -0.35 3.58 2.79
CA TYR A 281 0.15 2.43 3.53
C TYR A 281 -0.90 1.33 3.61
N LEU A 282 -0.49 0.09 3.31
CA LEU A 282 -1.31 -1.11 3.48
C LEU A 282 -0.49 -2.17 4.24
N PRO A 283 -0.74 -2.36 5.56
CA PRO A 283 -0.04 -3.35 6.36
C PRO A 283 -0.64 -4.75 6.29
N ARG A 284 0.23 -5.72 6.55
CA ARG A 284 -0.09 -7.09 6.93
C ARG A 284 0.86 -7.55 8.02
N VAL A 285 0.32 -8.03 9.14
CA VAL A 285 1.10 -8.71 10.18
C VAL A 285 1.14 -10.20 9.86
N ASP A 286 2.34 -10.74 9.74
CA ASP A 286 2.59 -12.15 9.46
C ASP A 286 2.59 -12.98 10.75
N ALA A 287 2.59 -14.31 10.61
CA ALA A 287 2.49 -15.24 11.74
C ALA A 287 3.70 -15.17 12.70
N ASP A 288 4.84 -14.71 12.21
CA ASP A 288 6.08 -14.51 12.98
C ASP A 288 6.15 -13.12 13.65
N GLY A 289 5.10 -12.31 13.55
CA GLY A 289 5.05 -10.96 14.11
C GLY A 289 5.74 -9.90 13.25
N THR A 290 6.30 -10.27 12.09
CA THR A 290 6.83 -9.28 11.15
C THR A 290 5.70 -8.55 10.43
N ILE A 291 6.01 -7.33 9.99
CA ILE A 291 5.07 -6.43 9.32
C ILE A 291 5.49 -6.35 7.86
N THR A 292 4.66 -6.89 6.98
CA THR A 292 4.78 -6.69 5.53
C THR A 292 3.89 -5.51 5.12
N ALA A 293 4.48 -4.51 4.47
CA ALA A 293 3.81 -3.27 4.15
C ALA A 293 4.02 -2.88 2.68
N ARG A 294 2.93 -2.53 1.99
CA ARG A 294 3.02 -1.77 0.74
C ARG A 294 3.00 -0.29 1.08
N VAL A 295 4.05 0.41 0.70
CA VAL A 295 4.29 1.81 1.08
C VAL A 295 4.50 2.63 -0.17
N HIS A 296 3.73 3.71 -0.26
CA HIS A 296 3.96 4.80 -1.21
C HIS A 296 4.17 6.08 -0.42
N THR A 297 5.37 6.63 -0.48
CA THR A 297 5.72 7.92 0.12
C THR A 297 6.02 8.91 -0.97
N GLU A 298 5.42 10.10 -0.91
CA GLU A 298 5.70 11.22 -1.79
C GLU A 298 5.93 12.48 -0.96
N VAL A 299 6.97 13.22 -1.29
CA VAL A 299 7.24 14.55 -0.73
C VAL A 299 7.45 15.52 -1.89
N SER A 300 6.56 16.49 -2.00
CA SER A 300 6.59 17.55 -3.00
C SER A 300 6.78 18.92 -2.35
N SER A 301 7.67 19.72 -2.91
CA SER A 301 7.94 21.10 -2.46
C SER A 301 7.77 22.07 -3.63
N PRO A 302 6.87 23.07 -3.53
CA PRO A 302 6.70 24.08 -4.56
C PRO A 302 7.77 25.16 -4.42
N TYR A 303 8.38 25.57 -5.54
CA TYR A 303 9.34 26.65 -5.63
C TYR A 303 8.84 27.67 -6.66
N TYR A 304 8.63 28.92 -6.25
CA TYR A 304 8.22 29.98 -7.17
C TYR A 304 9.40 30.39 -8.06
N VAL A 305 9.23 30.31 -9.37
CA VAL A 305 10.20 30.74 -10.37
C VAL A 305 9.72 32.07 -10.93
N GLU A 306 10.37 33.15 -10.51
CA GLU A 306 9.95 34.53 -10.81
C GLU A 306 9.94 34.82 -12.32
N ASP A 307 10.97 34.40 -13.05
CA ASP A 307 11.08 34.58 -14.51
C ASP A 307 9.92 33.94 -15.28
N MET A 308 9.42 32.80 -14.80
CA MET A 308 8.30 32.08 -15.41
C MET A 308 6.94 32.50 -14.84
N LYS A 309 6.92 33.28 -13.76
CA LYS A 309 5.74 33.57 -12.93
C LYS A 309 4.95 32.29 -12.58
N ALA A 310 5.65 31.20 -12.32
CA ALA A 310 5.08 29.87 -12.16
C ALA A 310 5.79 29.08 -11.05
N TYR A 311 5.11 28.08 -10.50
CA TYR A 311 5.69 27.18 -9.50
C TYR A 311 6.33 25.96 -10.18
N ARG A 312 7.59 25.68 -9.84
CA ARG A 312 8.27 24.42 -10.12
C ARG A 312 8.11 23.51 -8.91
N PHE A 313 7.74 22.26 -9.13
CA PHE A 313 7.62 21.27 -8.05
C PHE A 313 8.82 20.35 -8.07
N GLN A 314 9.46 20.20 -6.92
CA GLN A 314 10.44 19.15 -6.70
C GLN A 314 9.74 18.00 -5.96
N GLU A 315 9.64 16.86 -6.62
CA GLU A 315 8.96 15.68 -6.12
C GLU A 315 9.98 14.60 -5.78
N ARG A 316 9.78 13.92 -4.66
CA ARG A 316 10.57 12.78 -4.21
C ARG A 316 9.58 11.69 -3.82
N SER A 317 9.60 10.56 -4.52
CA SER A 317 8.68 9.46 -4.27
C SER A 317 9.40 8.12 -4.15
N ALA A 318 8.78 7.20 -3.41
CA ALA A 318 9.21 5.82 -3.29
C ALA A 318 8.00 4.90 -3.22
N ASP A 319 7.97 3.90 -4.11
CA ASP A 319 6.95 2.85 -4.20
C ASP A 319 7.62 1.51 -3.89
N THR A 320 7.33 0.95 -2.73
CA THR A 320 8.00 -0.27 -2.28
C THR A 320 7.05 -1.21 -1.54
N THR A 321 7.41 -2.49 -1.52
CA THR A 321 6.84 -3.47 -0.59
C THR A 321 7.98 -3.98 0.28
N VAL A 322 7.87 -3.76 1.58
CA VAL A 322 8.93 -4.04 2.54
C VAL A 322 8.41 -4.93 3.66
N ARG A 323 9.31 -5.69 4.27
CA ARG A 323 9.04 -6.51 5.45
C ARG A 323 10.02 -6.12 6.52
N LEU A 324 9.51 -5.76 7.69
CA LEU A 324 10.29 -5.27 8.83
C LEU A 324 9.80 -5.96 10.11
N ALA A 325 10.70 -6.15 11.07
CA ALA A 325 10.31 -6.57 12.40
C ALA A 325 9.57 -5.42 13.14
N ASP A 326 8.85 -5.77 14.20
CA ASP A 326 8.19 -4.77 15.06
C ASP A 326 9.22 -3.79 15.66
N GLY A 327 9.01 -2.50 15.41
CA GLY A 327 9.88 -1.41 15.81
C GLY A 327 11.22 -1.29 15.06
N GLU A 328 11.44 -2.10 14.03
CA GLU A 328 12.62 -1.97 13.18
C GLU A 328 12.48 -0.77 12.23
N THR A 329 13.55 0.02 12.10
CA THR A 329 13.64 1.09 11.10
C THR A 329 14.41 0.61 9.89
N MET A 330 13.77 0.63 8.72
CA MET A 330 14.38 0.29 7.43
C MET A 330 14.57 1.54 6.56
N VAL A 331 15.66 1.58 5.79
CA VAL A 331 15.84 2.58 4.73
C VAL A 331 15.20 2.05 3.45
N ILE A 332 14.17 2.74 2.95
CA ILE A 332 13.41 2.31 1.76
C ILE A 332 13.89 3.01 0.47
N GLY A 333 14.67 4.08 0.60
CA GLY A 333 15.24 4.79 -0.53
C GLY A 333 16.18 5.91 -0.14
N GLY A 334 17.07 6.28 -1.07
CA GLY A 334 17.93 7.43 -0.92
C GLY A 334 18.59 7.88 -2.22
N LEU A 335 19.00 9.14 -2.26
CA LEU A 335 19.72 9.75 -3.38
C LEU A 335 20.83 10.62 -2.82
N ILE A 336 22.06 10.40 -3.30
CA ILE A 336 23.23 11.21 -2.96
C ILE A 336 23.73 11.86 -4.25
N GLY A 337 23.61 13.18 -4.33
CA GLY A 337 24.12 14.00 -5.42
C GLY A 337 25.31 14.82 -4.94
N LYS A 338 26.40 14.82 -5.71
CA LYS A 338 27.56 15.68 -5.44
C LYS A 338 28.02 16.32 -6.73
N GLU A 339 28.10 17.64 -6.72
CA GLU A 339 28.56 18.46 -7.83
C GLU A 339 29.75 19.31 -7.37
N GLU A 340 30.81 19.33 -8.18
CA GLU A 340 31.98 20.18 -7.95
C GLU A 340 32.27 20.99 -9.22
N THR A 341 32.16 22.31 -9.09
CA THR A 341 32.44 23.26 -10.16
C THR A 341 33.71 24.03 -9.82
N ARG A 342 34.69 23.97 -10.73
CA ARG A 342 35.92 24.76 -10.63
C ARG A 342 36.00 25.73 -11.79
N ALA A 343 36.07 27.01 -11.48
CA ALA A 343 36.34 28.07 -12.43
C ALA A 343 37.65 28.75 -12.05
N ALA A 344 38.54 28.95 -13.03
CA ALA A 344 39.79 29.66 -12.85
C ALA A 344 39.90 30.75 -13.92
N SER A 345 40.11 31.98 -13.47
CA SER A 345 40.47 33.12 -14.30
C SER A 345 41.95 33.41 -14.08
N LYS A 346 42.72 33.63 -15.14
CA LYS A 346 44.15 33.95 -15.03
C LYS A 346 44.58 34.92 -16.12
N ILE A 347 45.62 35.70 -15.84
CA ILE A 347 46.30 36.50 -16.86
C ILE A 347 47.21 35.56 -17.69
N PRO A 348 47.12 35.56 -19.04
CA PRO A 348 48.02 34.80 -19.89
C PRO A 348 49.50 35.13 -19.60
N LEU A 349 50.40 34.16 -19.75
CA LEU A 349 51.80 34.19 -19.28
C LEU A 349 51.98 34.27 -17.75
N LEU A 350 51.48 35.32 -17.10
CA LEU A 350 51.79 35.63 -15.70
C LEU A 350 51.15 34.65 -14.70
N GLY A 351 49.95 34.13 -15.01
CA GLY A 351 49.25 33.17 -14.16
C GLY A 351 49.87 31.78 -14.08
N ASP A 352 50.79 31.46 -15.00
CA ASP A 352 51.44 30.15 -15.11
C ASP A 352 52.85 30.10 -14.52
N ILE A 353 53.37 31.24 -14.03
CA ILE A 353 54.69 31.31 -13.40
C ILE A 353 54.69 30.48 -12.09
N PRO A 354 55.68 29.59 -11.87
CA PRO A 354 55.81 28.87 -10.61
C PRO A 354 55.89 29.83 -9.41
N ILE A 355 55.20 29.50 -8.32
CA ILE A 355 55.16 30.28 -7.06
C ILE A 355 54.42 31.62 -7.20
N LEU A 356 54.76 32.46 -8.19
CA LEU A 356 54.21 33.81 -8.38
C LEU A 356 52.87 33.85 -9.12
N GLY A 357 52.54 32.83 -9.91
CA GLY A 357 51.30 32.77 -10.70
C GLY A 357 50.02 32.76 -9.85
N ALA A 358 50.13 32.43 -8.55
CA ALA A 358 49.02 32.53 -7.60
C ALA A 358 48.50 33.95 -7.40
N PHE A 359 49.34 34.99 -7.59
CA PHE A 359 48.94 36.40 -7.52
C PHE A 359 48.25 36.90 -8.80
N PHE A 360 48.36 36.15 -9.90
CA PHE A 360 47.82 36.52 -11.21
C PHE A 360 46.69 35.58 -11.67
N ARG A 361 46.10 34.83 -10.73
CA ARG A 361 44.95 33.96 -10.96
C ARG A 361 43.92 34.09 -9.84
N SER A 362 42.67 33.85 -10.20
CA SER A 362 41.52 33.79 -9.32
C SER A 362 40.83 32.45 -9.52
N VAL A 363 40.74 31.66 -8.45
CA VAL A 363 40.14 30.32 -8.49
C VAL A 363 38.90 30.30 -7.62
N ARG A 364 37.78 29.95 -8.24
CA ARG A 364 36.51 29.69 -7.56
C ARG A 364 36.24 28.20 -7.60
N THR A 365 36.14 27.58 -6.43
CA THR A 365 35.68 26.20 -6.26
C THR A 365 34.34 26.24 -5.55
N GLN A 366 33.33 25.64 -6.15
CA GLN A 366 32.01 25.47 -5.58
C GLN A 366 31.71 23.97 -5.49
N ARG A 367 31.24 23.53 -4.33
CA ARG A 367 30.84 22.15 -4.06
C ARG A 367 29.45 22.15 -3.49
N THR A 368 28.56 21.43 -4.15
CA THR A 368 27.18 21.23 -3.69
C THR A 368 26.99 19.73 -3.48
N ALA A 369 26.53 19.35 -2.29
CA ALA A 369 26.19 17.99 -1.94
C ALA A 369 24.74 17.97 -1.44
N SER A 370 23.93 17.11 -2.05
CA SER A 370 22.55 16.86 -1.63
C SER A 370 22.38 15.39 -1.28
N GLU A 371 21.83 15.12 -0.10
CA GLU A 371 21.54 13.77 0.37
C GLU A 371 20.07 13.70 0.76
N VAL A 372 19.36 12.68 0.30
CA VAL A 372 17.99 12.38 0.69
C VAL A 372 17.94 10.93 1.14
N MET A 373 17.33 10.68 2.29
CA MET A 373 17.05 9.35 2.81
C MET A 373 15.61 9.27 3.30
N ILE A 374 14.94 8.16 2.97
CA ILE A 374 13.60 7.84 3.43
C ILE A 374 13.70 6.60 4.33
N PHE A 375 13.34 6.79 5.59
CA PHE A 375 13.28 5.75 6.60
C PHE A 375 11.82 5.40 6.86
N LEU A 376 11.59 4.14 7.22
CA LEU A 376 10.29 3.61 7.57
C LEU A 376 10.40 2.80 8.86
N THR A 377 9.53 3.03 9.82
CA THR A 377 9.41 2.25 11.05
C THR A 377 7.96 1.84 11.20
N ALA A 378 7.69 0.56 11.46
CA ALA A 378 6.34 0.09 11.77
C ALA A 378 6.30 -0.52 13.18
N HIS A 379 5.17 -0.34 13.84
CA HIS A 379 4.89 -0.88 15.16
C HIS A 379 3.54 -1.59 15.16
N VAL A 380 3.45 -2.79 15.72
CA VAL A 380 2.17 -3.38 16.10
C VAL A 380 1.66 -2.64 17.33
N VAL A 381 0.43 -2.14 17.28
CA VAL A 381 -0.22 -1.48 18.41
C VAL A 381 -1.11 -2.50 19.08
N ASP A 382 -0.70 -2.94 20.26
CA ASP A 382 -1.53 -3.79 21.11
C ASP A 382 -2.60 -2.94 21.81
N MET A 383 -3.84 -3.44 21.82
CA MET A 383 -4.94 -2.87 22.59
C MET A 383 -5.07 -3.68 23.88
N ASP A 384 -4.35 -3.28 24.92
CA ASP A 384 -4.50 -3.82 26.29
C ASP A 384 -5.79 -3.32 26.97
#